data_AF-A0A5N1JTZ7-F1
#
_entry.id   AF-A0A5N1JTZ7-F1
#
_cell.length_a   1.000
_cell.length_b   1.000
_cell.length_c   1.000
_cell.angle_alpha   90.00
_cell.angle_beta   90.00
_cell.angle_gamma   90.00
#
_symmetry.space_group_name_H-M   'P 1'
#
loop_
_entity.id
_entity.type
_entity.pdbx_description
1 polymer ?
#
loop_
_entity_poly.entity_id
_entity_poly.type
_entity_poly.pdbx_seq_one_letter_code
_entity_poly.pdbx_strand_id
1 'polypeptide(L)'
;MTIGTVHALQGAERPIVIFSQVYSKHADGGFIDLSPSMLNVAVSRAKDSFILFGDMDTLASAAPDSPRSVLARFLCRDEENRLNFAVPVRADLARKQSEAVLLHNAPEHDPFLLKELANAQRRLCIVSPWVSATTMQQTGFIAAIKAARARGVEIEIYADPDATARRNKPGEDRFAEVRNALAGVGVPVQAVKQLHSKLVWSDNALLIVGSFNWLSACRDGNFALHETSAVYQGKHVGSEIQTLENSLKARINRESYQCDFAKVQRLQ
;
A
#
# COMPACT_ATOMS: atom_id res chain seq x y z
N MET A 1 8.08 28.79 -9.73
CA MET A 1 8.24 27.60 -8.86
C MET A 1 9.50 27.79 -8.03
N THR A 2 9.45 27.59 -6.71
CA THR A 2 10.62 27.73 -5.81
C THR A 2 10.95 26.35 -5.25
N ILE A 3 12.22 25.95 -5.31
CA ILE A 3 12.69 24.63 -4.85
C ILE A 3 13.82 24.87 -3.83
N GLY A 4 13.77 24.17 -2.70
CA GLY A 4 14.76 24.28 -1.65
C GLY A 4 14.48 23.32 -0.50
N THR A 5 15.37 23.29 0.47
CA THR A 5 15.13 22.56 1.73
C THR A 5 14.21 23.36 2.64
N VAL A 6 13.57 22.69 3.61
CA VAL A 6 12.74 23.36 4.64
C VAL A 6 13.51 24.50 5.32
N HIS A 7 14.80 24.30 5.57
CA HIS A 7 15.69 25.31 6.16
C HIS A 7 15.92 26.51 5.23
N ALA A 8 16.16 26.27 3.94
CA ALA A 8 16.43 27.32 2.97
C ALA A 8 15.21 28.21 2.68
N LEU A 9 14.00 27.71 2.98
CA LEU A 9 12.73 28.40 2.72
C LEU A 9 12.02 28.88 4.00
N GLN A 10 12.75 28.98 5.11
CA GLN A 10 12.20 29.52 6.36
C GLN A 10 11.72 30.97 6.17
N GLY A 11 10.47 31.25 6.55
CA GLY A 11 9.88 32.60 6.54
C GLY A 11 9.06 32.98 5.29
N ALA A 12 8.97 32.10 4.28
CA ALA A 12 8.17 32.36 3.06
C ALA A 12 6.99 31.39 2.95
N GLU A 13 5.80 31.84 3.35
CA GLU A 13 4.56 31.09 3.12
C GLU A 13 4.22 31.01 1.63
N ARG A 14 3.60 29.90 1.22
CA ARG A 14 3.18 29.64 -0.17
C ARG A 14 1.75 29.08 -0.18
N PRO A 15 0.95 29.40 -1.22
CA PRO A 15 -0.36 28.77 -1.44
C PRO A 15 -0.30 27.25 -1.31
N ILE A 16 0.65 26.64 -2.02
CA ILE A 16 0.87 25.20 -2.04
C ILE A 16 2.32 24.90 -1.64
N VAL A 17 2.51 23.94 -0.74
CA VAL A 17 3.82 23.35 -0.42
C VAL A 17 3.82 21.90 -0.87
N ILE A 18 4.80 21.54 -1.71
CA ILE A 18 5.08 20.16 -2.07
C ILE A 18 6.32 19.74 -1.30
N PHE A 19 6.16 18.81 -0.37
CA PHE A 19 7.22 18.34 0.52
C PHE A 19 7.60 16.91 0.15
N SER A 20 8.89 16.63 0.03
CA SER A 20 9.39 15.25 -0.08
C SER A 20 10.33 14.95 1.08
N GLN A 21 10.02 13.88 1.80
CA GLN A 21 10.85 13.40 2.90
C GLN A 21 12.12 12.69 2.44
N VAL A 22 12.26 12.40 1.13
CA VAL A 22 13.35 11.64 0.51
C VAL A 22 13.65 10.26 1.13
N TYR A 23 12.78 9.77 2.00
CA TYR A 23 12.86 8.46 2.63
C TYR A 23 12.01 7.43 1.91
N SER A 24 12.51 6.20 1.92
CA SER A 24 11.82 5.02 1.41
C SER A 24 12.15 3.81 2.25
N LYS A 25 11.43 2.71 2.07
CA LYS A 25 11.76 1.40 2.65
C LYS A 25 13.20 0.92 2.36
N HIS A 26 13.87 1.48 1.35
CA HIS A 26 15.27 1.19 1.02
C HIS A 26 16.28 2.06 1.79
N ALA A 27 15.83 3.23 2.28
CA ALA A 27 16.64 4.22 2.98
C ALA A 27 15.74 5.06 3.89
N ASP A 28 15.44 4.52 5.07
CA ASP A 28 14.55 5.13 6.05
C ASP A 28 15.35 5.95 7.09
N GLY A 29 15.64 7.21 6.75
CA GLY A 29 16.40 8.11 7.60
C GLY A 29 15.64 8.56 8.86
N GLY A 30 16.30 9.33 9.73
CA GLY A 30 15.71 9.86 10.98
C GLY A 30 15.73 11.39 11.10
N PHE A 31 16.32 12.11 10.15
CA PHE A 31 16.60 13.55 10.28
C PHE A 31 15.34 14.40 10.51
N ILE A 32 14.22 14.09 9.82
CA ILE A 32 12.97 14.85 9.99
C ILE A 32 12.23 14.54 11.30
N ASP A 33 12.64 13.49 12.02
CA ASP A 33 12.11 13.15 13.34
C ASP A 33 12.95 13.69 14.49
N LEU A 34 14.14 14.24 14.23
CA LEU A 34 15.05 14.74 15.26
C LEU A 34 14.47 15.90 16.08
N SER A 35 13.57 16.69 15.49
CA SER A 35 12.85 17.73 16.21
C SER A 35 11.45 17.99 15.64
N PRO A 36 10.45 18.30 16.48
CA PRO A 36 9.11 18.68 16.01
C PRO A 36 9.10 19.91 15.08
N SER A 37 10.06 20.82 15.28
CA SER A 37 10.18 22.04 14.49
C SER A 37 10.43 21.78 13.00
N MET A 38 11.03 20.66 12.64
CA MET A 38 11.34 20.32 11.25
C MET A 38 10.10 20.21 10.38
N LEU A 39 9.13 19.38 10.78
CA LEU A 39 7.89 19.22 10.02
C LEU A 39 6.89 20.35 10.27
N ASN A 40 6.84 20.90 11.49
CA ASN A 40 5.95 22.03 11.79
C ASN A 40 6.27 23.23 10.90
N VAL A 41 7.54 23.51 10.64
CA VAL A 41 7.95 24.57 9.70
C VAL A 41 7.57 24.22 8.27
N ALA A 42 7.66 22.97 7.83
CA ALA A 42 7.24 22.61 6.48
C ALA A 42 5.71 22.75 6.29
N VAL A 43 4.93 22.28 7.27
CA VAL A 43 3.46 22.25 7.23
C VAL A 43 2.88 23.66 7.37
N SER A 44 3.33 24.46 8.34
CA SER A 44 2.81 25.82 8.58
C SER A 44 3.04 26.81 7.43
N ARG A 45 3.88 26.47 6.45
CA ARG A 45 4.15 27.34 5.29
C ARG A 45 3.16 27.15 4.16
N ALA A 46 2.36 26.09 4.19
CA ALA A 46 1.24 25.91 3.28
C ALA A 46 0.06 26.76 3.73
N LYS A 47 -0.39 27.68 2.88
CA LYS A 47 -1.63 28.46 3.13
C LYS A 47 -2.87 27.66 2.80
N ASP A 48 -2.87 27.02 1.64
CA ASP A 48 -4.04 26.34 1.10
C ASP A 48 -3.87 24.82 1.10
N SER A 49 -2.69 24.31 0.74
CA SER A 49 -2.46 22.86 0.65
C SER A 49 -1.02 22.45 0.92
N PHE A 50 -0.88 21.41 1.74
CA PHE A 50 0.38 20.71 1.98
C PHE A 50 0.32 19.32 1.33
N ILE A 51 1.20 19.06 0.37
CA ILE A 51 1.24 17.81 -0.37
C ILE A 51 2.54 17.07 -0.03
N LEU A 52 2.43 15.87 0.53
CA LEU A 52 3.57 15.00 0.77
C LEU A 52 3.79 14.05 -0.41
N PHE A 53 5.03 14.03 -0.92
CA PHE A 53 5.57 12.98 -1.79
C PHE A 53 6.58 12.14 -1.01
N GLY A 54 6.15 10.96 -0.57
CA GLY A 54 6.98 10.05 0.21
C GLY A 54 6.47 8.62 0.20
N ASP A 55 7.31 7.71 0.66
CA ASP A 55 6.91 6.33 0.91
C ASP A 55 5.97 6.26 2.13
N MET A 56 4.72 5.86 1.89
CA MET A 56 3.72 5.76 2.95
C MET A 56 4.07 4.67 3.97
N ASP A 57 4.86 3.67 3.58
CA ASP A 57 5.29 2.62 4.50
C ASP A 57 6.25 3.16 5.58
N THR A 58 7.09 4.14 5.24
CA THR A 58 8.00 4.79 6.22
C THR A 58 7.31 5.83 7.10
N LEU A 59 6.11 6.28 6.72
CA LEU A 59 5.22 7.06 7.59
C LEU A 59 4.48 6.14 8.56
N ALA A 60 3.93 5.04 8.04
CA ALA A 60 3.19 4.07 8.83
C ALA A 60 4.08 3.33 9.84
N SER A 61 5.37 3.17 9.55
CA SER A 61 6.35 2.54 10.44
C SER A 61 6.98 3.50 11.45
N ALA A 62 6.68 4.80 11.38
CA ALA A 62 7.30 5.82 12.22
C ALA A 62 7.02 5.56 13.72
N ALA A 63 7.99 5.92 14.57
CA ALA A 63 7.86 5.75 16.01
C ALA A 63 6.66 6.56 16.56
N PRO A 64 5.93 6.06 17.57
CA PRO A 64 4.84 6.80 18.19
C PRO A 64 5.27 8.20 18.62
N ASP A 65 4.41 9.18 18.36
CA ASP A 65 4.61 10.61 18.64
C ASP A 65 5.85 11.26 18.03
N SER A 66 6.57 10.54 17.15
CA SER A 66 7.53 11.17 16.25
C SER A 66 6.85 12.21 15.36
N PRO A 67 7.58 13.24 14.91
CA PRO A 67 7.05 14.21 13.96
C PRO A 67 6.38 13.56 12.74
N ARG A 68 6.98 12.52 12.15
CA ARG A 68 6.36 11.75 11.05
C ARG A 68 5.04 11.09 11.44
N SER A 69 4.95 10.48 12.61
CA SER A 69 3.71 9.84 13.06
C SER A 69 2.58 10.85 13.26
N VAL A 70 2.90 12.07 13.71
CA VAL A 70 1.94 13.18 13.82
C VAL A 70 1.47 13.60 12.43
N LEU A 71 2.41 13.81 11.49
CA LEU A 71 2.08 14.16 10.11
C LEU A 71 1.21 13.08 9.45
N ALA A 72 1.55 11.81 9.62
CA ALA A 72 0.80 10.67 9.08
C ALA A 72 -0.65 10.67 9.59
N ARG A 73 -0.89 11.02 10.86
CA ARG A 73 -2.26 11.14 11.41
C ARG A 73 -3.09 12.18 10.68
N PHE A 74 -2.51 13.32 10.31
CA PHE A 74 -3.22 14.36 9.57
C PHE A 74 -3.46 13.96 8.12
N LEU A 75 -2.44 13.42 7.44
CA LEU A 75 -2.54 13.00 6.04
C LEU A 75 -3.57 11.87 5.85
N CYS A 76 -3.53 10.85 6.71
CA CYS A 76 -4.38 9.66 6.61
C CYS A 76 -5.75 9.81 7.32
N ARG A 77 -6.08 11.01 7.80
CA ARG A 77 -7.35 11.26 8.52
C ARG A 77 -8.56 11.05 7.62
N ASP A 78 -8.47 11.53 6.39
CA ASP A 78 -9.55 11.48 5.40
C ASP A 78 -9.05 10.81 4.10
N GLU A 79 -9.89 10.02 3.45
CA GLU A 79 -9.57 9.45 2.14
C GLU A 79 -9.48 10.54 1.06
N GLU A 80 -10.17 11.67 1.22
CA GLU A 80 -10.12 12.80 0.28
C GLU A 80 -8.74 13.49 0.23
N ASN A 81 -7.90 13.30 1.25
CA ASN A 81 -6.53 13.79 1.24
C ASN A 81 -5.63 13.05 0.24
N ARG A 82 -6.09 11.92 -0.30
CA ARG A 82 -5.29 11.10 -1.21
C ARG A 82 -5.35 11.65 -2.63
N LEU A 83 -4.17 11.96 -3.17
CA LEU A 83 -4.01 12.29 -4.57
C LEU A 83 -3.88 11.03 -5.43
N ASN A 84 -4.59 11.00 -6.56
CA ASN A 84 -4.57 9.88 -7.50
C ASN A 84 -3.73 10.24 -8.73
N PHE A 85 -2.67 9.46 -8.98
CA PHE A 85 -1.80 9.62 -10.13
C PHE A 85 -1.49 8.27 -10.76
N ALA A 86 -1.21 8.26 -12.07
CA ALA A 86 -0.68 7.09 -12.73
C ALA A 86 0.68 6.73 -12.13
N VAL A 87 0.86 5.47 -11.74
CA VAL A 87 2.15 4.98 -11.23
C VAL A 87 3.13 4.88 -12.41
N PRO A 88 4.25 5.63 -12.41
CA PRO A 88 5.22 5.52 -13.47
C PRO A 88 5.89 4.15 -13.45
N VAL A 89 6.21 3.61 -14.62
CA VAL A 89 7.00 2.38 -14.76
C VAL A 89 8.40 2.63 -14.22
N ARG A 90 8.87 1.76 -13.32
CA ARG A 90 10.23 1.81 -12.78
C ARG A 90 11.23 1.32 -13.81
N ALA A 91 11.91 2.28 -14.44
CA ALA A 91 12.91 2.02 -15.47
C ALA A 91 14.02 1.07 -14.98
N ASP A 92 14.44 1.17 -13.72
CA ASP A 92 15.46 0.30 -13.14
C ASP A 92 15.04 -1.17 -13.09
N LEU A 93 13.76 -1.46 -12.82
CA LEU A 93 13.20 -2.81 -12.84
C LEU A 93 12.88 -3.29 -14.26
N ALA A 94 12.50 -2.37 -15.15
CA ALA A 94 12.19 -2.67 -16.54
C ALA A 94 13.44 -2.81 -17.44
N ARG A 95 14.62 -2.32 -17.03
CA ARG A 95 15.84 -2.32 -17.86
C ARG A 95 16.26 -3.67 -18.45
N LYS A 96 15.86 -4.78 -17.81
CA LYS A 96 16.23 -6.15 -18.23
C LYS A 96 15.05 -6.93 -18.83
N GLN A 97 13.94 -6.25 -19.11
CA GLN A 97 12.79 -6.83 -19.79
C GLN A 97 12.66 -6.22 -21.19
N SER A 98 12.19 -7.01 -22.14
CA SER A 98 12.08 -6.60 -23.54
C SER A 98 11.08 -5.46 -23.75
N GLU A 99 10.02 -5.41 -22.92
CA GLU A 99 8.94 -4.42 -23.01
C GLU A 99 8.21 -4.22 -21.68
N ALA A 100 7.72 -3.01 -21.41
CA ALA A 100 6.85 -2.73 -20.28
C ALA A 100 5.50 -3.44 -20.43
N VAL A 101 5.27 -4.46 -19.60
CA VAL A 101 3.95 -5.11 -19.52
C VAL A 101 3.09 -4.32 -18.54
N LEU A 102 2.00 -3.75 -19.05
CA LEU A 102 0.97 -3.08 -18.26
C LEU A 102 -0.30 -3.94 -18.24
N LEU A 103 -0.98 -3.92 -17.10
CA LEU A 103 -2.32 -4.48 -16.94
C LEU A 103 -3.31 -3.35 -16.70
N HIS A 104 -4.47 -3.42 -17.32
CA HIS A 104 -5.54 -2.44 -17.25
C HIS A 104 -6.84 -3.07 -16.76
N ASN A 105 -7.36 -2.58 -15.63
CA ASN A 105 -8.67 -2.94 -15.07
C ASN A 105 -8.86 -4.45 -14.82
N ALA A 106 -10.03 -4.85 -14.33
CA ALA A 106 -10.31 -6.24 -14.00
C ALA A 106 -10.12 -7.24 -15.16
N PRO A 107 -10.48 -6.94 -16.43
CA PRO A 107 -10.34 -7.89 -17.54
C PRO A 107 -8.92 -8.37 -17.82
N GLU A 108 -7.90 -7.58 -17.49
CA GLU A 108 -6.49 -7.99 -17.63
C GLU A 108 -5.91 -8.50 -16.31
N HIS A 109 -6.30 -7.92 -15.16
CA HIS A 109 -5.77 -8.31 -13.85
C HIS A 109 -6.26 -9.69 -13.39
N ASP A 110 -7.55 -9.99 -13.57
CA ASP A 110 -8.14 -11.25 -13.10
C ASP A 110 -7.52 -12.48 -13.78
N PRO A 111 -7.47 -12.59 -15.13
CA PRO A 111 -6.82 -13.72 -15.77
C PRO A 111 -5.32 -13.78 -15.50
N PHE A 112 -4.66 -12.62 -15.29
CA PHE A 112 -3.24 -12.61 -14.95
C PHE A 112 -3.00 -13.23 -13.56
N LEU A 113 -3.75 -12.84 -12.53
CA LEU A 113 -3.60 -13.41 -11.20
C LEU A 113 -3.97 -14.91 -11.19
N LEU A 114 -5.01 -15.31 -11.91
CA LEU A 114 -5.36 -16.73 -12.07
C LEU A 114 -4.22 -17.53 -12.71
N LYS A 115 -3.59 -16.97 -13.76
CA LYS A 115 -2.42 -17.56 -14.41
C LYS A 115 -1.24 -17.68 -13.45
N GLU A 116 -0.95 -16.65 -12.66
CA GLU A 116 0.13 -16.69 -11.68
C GLU A 116 -0.14 -17.71 -10.56
N LEU A 117 -1.37 -17.76 -10.04
CA LEU A 117 -1.79 -18.79 -9.09
C LEU A 117 -1.70 -20.20 -9.69
N ALA A 118 -1.92 -20.38 -10.99
CA ALA A 118 -1.77 -21.67 -11.65
C ALA A 118 -0.31 -22.10 -11.87
N ASN A 119 0.59 -21.13 -12.08
CA ASN A 119 1.97 -21.39 -12.52
C ASN A 119 3.04 -21.17 -11.44
N ALA A 120 2.73 -20.52 -10.33
CA ALA A 120 3.65 -20.34 -9.21
C ALA A 120 4.20 -21.69 -8.74
N GLN A 121 5.52 -21.75 -8.50
CA GLN A 121 6.22 -23.00 -8.19
C GLN A 121 6.52 -23.15 -6.69
N ARG A 122 6.90 -22.07 -6.01
CA ARG A 122 7.30 -22.11 -4.60
C ARG A 122 6.46 -21.18 -3.74
N ARG A 123 6.30 -19.92 -4.16
CA ARG A 123 5.57 -18.92 -3.37
C ARG A 123 4.82 -17.90 -4.22
N LEU A 124 3.73 -17.38 -3.69
CA LEU A 124 2.99 -16.24 -4.24
C LEU A 124 2.48 -15.37 -3.11
N CYS A 125 2.57 -14.05 -3.26
CA CYS A 125 2.02 -13.11 -2.29
C CYS A 125 1.09 -12.12 -2.96
N ILE A 126 0.00 -11.77 -2.26
CA ILE A 126 -0.96 -10.75 -2.67
C ILE A 126 -1.05 -9.70 -1.57
N VAL A 127 -0.83 -8.44 -1.94
CA VAL A 127 -1.00 -7.29 -1.05
C VAL A 127 -2.17 -6.48 -1.58
N SER A 128 -3.25 -6.40 -0.80
CA SER A 128 -4.47 -5.68 -1.15
C SER A 128 -5.06 -5.06 0.11
N PRO A 129 -5.11 -3.73 0.25
CA PRO A 129 -5.57 -3.07 1.47
C PRO A 129 -7.00 -3.46 1.86
N TRP A 130 -7.86 -3.54 0.85
CA TRP A 130 -9.23 -3.99 0.99
C TRP A 130 -9.37 -5.41 0.48
N VAL A 131 -10.22 -6.19 1.15
CA VAL A 131 -10.52 -7.57 0.80
C VAL A 131 -12.03 -7.82 0.84
N SER A 132 -12.51 -8.73 0.00
CA SER A 132 -13.91 -9.17 -0.02
C SER A 132 -14.01 -10.66 -0.39
N ALA A 133 -14.60 -11.46 0.50
CA ALA A 133 -14.80 -12.88 0.26
C ALA A 133 -15.69 -13.12 -0.97
N THR A 134 -16.75 -12.32 -1.13
CA THR A 134 -17.65 -12.35 -2.29
C THR A 134 -16.89 -12.12 -3.59
N THR A 135 -16.07 -11.07 -3.65
CA THR A 135 -15.26 -10.77 -4.83
C THR A 135 -14.27 -11.90 -5.15
N MET A 136 -13.59 -12.44 -4.14
CA MET A 136 -12.65 -13.55 -4.31
C MET A 136 -13.34 -14.85 -4.77
N GLN A 137 -14.58 -15.08 -4.37
CA GLN A 137 -15.39 -16.21 -4.85
C GLN A 137 -15.80 -16.02 -6.31
N GLN A 138 -16.36 -14.85 -6.65
CA GLN A 138 -16.84 -14.54 -8.02
C GLN A 138 -15.73 -14.61 -9.08
N THR A 139 -14.53 -14.16 -8.71
CA THR A 139 -13.34 -14.18 -9.59
C THR A 139 -12.69 -15.56 -9.69
N GLY A 140 -13.11 -16.53 -8.87
CA GLY A 140 -12.48 -17.84 -8.78
C GLY A 140 -11.15 -17.86 -8.03
N PHE A 141 -10.74 -16.76 -7.40
CA PHE A 141 -9.46 -16.69 -6.67
C PHE A 141 -9.40 -17.66 -5.50
N ILE A 142 -10.49 -17.89 -4.76
CA ILE A 142 -10.50 -18.89 -3.68
C ILE A 142 -10.17 -20.29 -4.21
N ALA A 143 -10.76 -20.68 -5.34
CA ALA A 143 -10.51 -21.97 -5.97
C ALA A 143 -9.07 -22.08 -6.50
N ALA A 144 -8.56 -21.02 -7.15
CA ALA A 144 -7.19 -20.98 -7.65
C ALA A 144 -6.15 -21.01 -6.53
N ILE A 145 -6.37 -20.29 -5.43
CA ILE A 145 -5.55 -20.33 -4.21
C ILE A 145 -5.53 -21.76 -3.64
N LYS A 146 -6.69 -22.41 -3.52
CA LYS A 146 -6.78 -23.80 -3.06
C LYS A 146 -5.97 -24.74 -3.95
N ALA A 147 -6.08 -24.60 -5.27
CA ALA A 147 -5.34 -25.41 -6.23
C ALA A 147 -3.82 -25.19 -6.11
N ALA A 148 -3.37 -23.94 -5.92
CA ALA A 148 -1.97 -23.61 -5.70
C ALA A 148 -1.42 -24.23 -4.40
N ARG A 149 -2.19 -24.15 -3.30
CA ARG A 149 -1.82 -24.80 -2.03
C ARG A 149 -1.73 -26.32 -2.16
N ALA A 150 -2.63 -26.94 -2.92
CA ALA A 150 -2.58 -28.39 -3.17
C ALA A 150 -1.31 -28.82 -3.94
N ARG A 151 -0.69 -27.92 -4.71
CA ARG A 151 0.61 -28.14 -5.35
C ARG A 151 1.82 -27.85 -4.44
N GLY A 152 1.59 -27.44 -3.19
CA GLY A 152 2.64 -27.11 -2.23
C GLY A 152 3.16 -25.67 -2.31
N VAL A 153 2.51 -24.79 -3.08
CA VAL A 153 2.89 -23.37 -3.18
C VAL A 153 2.60 -22.67 -1.85
N GLU A 154 3.56 -21.93 -1.32
CA GLU A 154 3.36 -21.02 -0.18
C GLU A 154 2.57 -19.79 -0.63
N ILE A 155 1.49 -19.47 0.06
CA ILE A 155 0.68 -18.28 -0.26
C ILE A 155 0.54 -17.42 0.97
N GLU A 156 0.83 -16.14 0.82
CA GLU A 156 0.66 -15.13 1.86
C GLU A 156 -0.18 -13.97 1.34
N ILE A 157 -1.09 -13.46 2.17
CA ILE A 157 -1.94 -12.33 1.82
C ILE A 157 -1.79 -11.26 2.90
N TYR A 158 -1.59 -10.02 2.48
CA TYR A 158 -1.52 -8.85 3.36
C TYR A 158 -2.69 -7.91 3.07
N ALA A 159 -3.40 -7.52 4.11
CA ALA A 159 -4.56 -6.64 4.02
C ALA A 159 -4.67 -5.73 5.25
N ASP A 160 -5.39 -4.62 5.09
CA ASP A 160 -5.64 -3.65 6.16
C ASP A 160 -7.02 -3.91 6.80
N PRO A 161 -7.06 -4.36 8.07
CA PRO A 161 -8.33 -4.61 8.75
C PRO A 161 -9.12 -3.31 8.95
N ASP A 162 -8.46 -2.19 9.23
CA ASP A 162 -9.13 -0.92 9.51
C ASP A 162 -9.69 -0.33 8.21
N ALA A 163 -8.92 -0.38 7.11
CA ALA A 163 -9.40 0.09 5.81
C ALA A 163 -10.56 -0.77 5.28
N THR A 164 -10.49 -2.09 5.50
CA THR A 164 -11.59 -3.02 5.15
C THR A 164 -12.83 -2.73 5.98
N ALA A 165 -12.68 -2.56 7.30
CA ALA A 165 -13.79 -2.31 8.23
C ALA A 165 -14.56 -1.02 7.94
N ARG A 166 -13.89 0.04 7.45
CA ARG A 166 -14.55 1.31 7.04
C ARG A 166 -15.61 1.12 5.95
N ARG A 167 -15.57 0.02 5.19
CA ARG A 167 -16.52 -0.31 4.12
C ARG A 167 -17.58 -1.34 4.54
N ASN A 168 -17.56 -1.79 5.80
CA ASN A 168 -18.52 -2.75 6.31
C ASN A 168 -19.89 -2.09 6.49
N LYS A 169 -20.94 -2.86 6.21
CA LYS A 169 -22.30 -2.55 6.65
C LYS A 169 -22.48 -2.94 8.12
N PRO A 170 -23.50 -2.42 8.83
CA PRO A 170 -23.80 -2.88 10.19
C PRO A 170 -23.93 -4.40 10.28
N GLY A 171 -23.17 -5.02 11.18
CA GLY A 171 -23.13 -6.48 11.37
C GLY A 171 -22.18 -7.25 10.43
N GLU A 172 -21.49 -6.57 9.52
CA GLU A 172 -20.53 -7.18 8.60
C GLU A 172 -19.10 -7.09 9.16
N ASP A 173 -18.33 -8.17 8.99
CA ASP A 173 -16.88 -8.19 9.23
C ASP A 173 -16.18 -8.85 8.04
N ARG A 174 -16.02 -8.08 6.96
CA ARG A 174 -15.39 -8.56 5.72
C ARG A 174 -13.98 -9.10 5.94
N PHE A 175 -13.23 -8.52 6.88
CA PHE A 175 -11.87 -8.97 7.14
C PHE A 175 -11.88 -10.34 7.81
N ALA A 176 -12.72 -10.55 8.82
CA ALA A 176 -12.91 -11.86 9.44
C ALA A 176 -13.48 -12.89 8.45
N GLU A 177 -14.43 -12.50 7.60
CA GLU A 177 -14.99 -13.37 6.55
C GLU A 177 -13.91 -13.89 5.60
N VAL A 178 -13.04 -13.00 5.11
CA VAL A 178 -11.92 -13.38 4.23
C VAL A 178 -10.93 -14.27 4.97
N ARG A 179 -10.60 -13.96 6.23
CA ARG A 179 -9.75 -14.81 7.08
C ARG A 179 -10.33 -16.21 7.24
N ASN A 180 -11.62 -16.33 7.50
CA ASN A 180 -12.29 -17.62 7.68
C ASN A 180 -12.32 -18.41 6.37
N ALA A 181 -12.65 -17.76 5.25
CA ALA A 181 -12.65 -18.39 3.93
C ALA A 181 -11.26 -18.95 3.54
N LEU A 182 -10.19 -18.24 3.89
CA LEU A 182 -8.82 -18.64 3.56
C LEU A 182 -8.16 -19.57 4.60
N ALA A 183 -8.61 -19.54 5.86
CA ALA A 183 -8.18 -20.49 6.88
C ALA A 183 -8.49 -21.94 6.47
N GLY A 184 -9.65 -22.17 5.85
CA GLY A 184 -10.06 -23.47 5.33
C GLY A 184 -9.16 -24.04 4.22
N VAL A 185 -8.31 -23.21 3.61
CA VAL A 185 -7.31 -23.63 2.59
C VAL A 185 -5.88 -23.45 3.07
N GLY A 186 -5.68 -23.17 4.37
CA GLY A 186 -4.37 -23.04 5.00
C GLY A 186 -3.55 -21.86 4.49
N VAL A 187 -4.22 -20.72 4.20
CA VAL A 187 -3.58 -19.47 3.78
C VAL A 187 -3.81 -18.39 4.83
N PRO A 188 -2.75 -17.87 5.48
CA PRO A 188 -2.88 -16.78 6.43
C PRO A 188 -3.16 -15.46 5.70
N VAL A 189 -3.99 -14.62 6.33
CA VAL A 189 -4.17 -13.21 5.97
C VAL A 189 -3.55 -12.37 7.07
N GLN A 190 -2.42 -11.75 6.76
CA GLN A 190 -1.67 -10.89 7.67
C GLN A 190 -2.33 -9.52 7.77
N ALA A 191 -2.63 -9.10 8.99
CA ALA A 191 -3.17 -7.78 9.28
C ALA A 191 -2.05 -6.74 9.32
N VAL A 192 -2.07 -5.79 8.39
CA VAL A 192 -1.11 -4.66 8.35
C VAL A 192 -1.88 -3.36 8.22
N LYS A 193 -1.79 -2.53 9.26
CA LYS A 193 -2.48 -1.24 9.33
C LYS A 193 -1.77 -0.17 8.51
N GLN A 194 -2.55 0.79 8.00
CA GLN A 194 -2.09 1.80 7.04
C GLN A 194 -1.41 1.17 5.82
N LEU A 195 -1.91 0.01 5.38
CA LEU A 195 -1.43 -0.64 4.17
C LEU A 195 -2.19 -0.05 3.00
N HIS A 196 -1.47 0.51 2.01
CA HIS A 196 -2.10 1.03 0.81
C HIS A 196 -1.52 0.46 -0.50
N SER A 197 -0.43 -0.29 -0.41
CA SER A 197 0.22 -0.93 -1.55
C SER A 197 -0.68 -1.99 -2.18
N LYS A 198 -0.74 -2.04 -3.52
CA LYS A 198 -1.38 -3.14 -4.25
C LYS A 198 -0.33 -3.86 -5.07
N LEU A 199 0.08 -5.01 -4.56
CA LEU A 199 1.24 -5.73 -5.07
C LEU A 199 0.87 -7.19 -5.26
N VAL A 200 1.47 -7.81 -6.27
CA VAL A 200 1.53 -9.27 -6.39
C VAL A 200 2.96 -9.64 -6.70
N TRP A 201 3.48 -10.69 -6.08
CA TRP A 201 4.71 -11.30 -6.56
C TRP A 201 4.62 -12.80 -6.55
N SER A 202 5.32 -13.41 -7.50
CA SER A 202 5.38 -14.84 -7.71
C SER A 202 6.85 -15.27 -7.74
N ASP A 203 7.18 -16.23 -6.88
CA ASP A 203 8.52 -16.72 -6.63
C ASP A 203 9.52 -15.58 -6.35
N ASN A 204 10.61 -15.51 -7.13
CA ASN A 204 11.59 -14.42 -7.12
C ASN A 204 11.79 -13.86 -8.54
N ALA A 205 10.74 -13.98 -9.38
CA ALA A 205 10.84 -13.77 -10.82
C ALA A 205 9.75 -12.86 -11.38
N LEU A 206 8.73 -12.51 -10.60
CA LEU A 206 7.65 -11.65 -11.02
C LEU A 206 7.19 -10.74 -9.89
N LEU A 207 7.07 -9.44 -10.18
CA LEU A 207 6.49 -8.42 -9.31
C LEU A 207 5.51 -7.58 -10.12
N ILE A 208 4.34 -7.33 -9.55
CA ILE A 208 3.32 -6.45 -10.08
C ILE A 208 3.11 -5.33 -9.08
N VAL A 209 3.12 -4.09 -9.58
CA VAL A 209 2.90 -2.88 -8.78
C VAL A 209 1.87 -2.02 -9.49
N GLY A 210 0.81 -1.63 -8.79
CA GLY A 210 -0.18 -0.76 -9.39
C GLY A 210 -1.26 -0.28 -8.44
N SER A 211 -2.37 0.15 -9.02
CA SER A 211 -3.49 0.75 -8.31
C SER A 211 -4.65 -0.24 -8.06
N PHE A 212 -4.68 -1.37 -8.78
CA PHE A 212 -5.78 -2.35 -8.73
C PHE A 212 -5.89 -3.07 -7.38
N ASN A 213 -7.03 -2.94 -6.71
CA ASN A 213 -7.32 -3.68 -5.47
C ASN A 213 -7.67 -5.14 -5.79
N TRP A 214 -6.65 -5.98 -5.94
CA TRP A 214 -6.74 -7.38 -6.38
C TRP A 214 -7.93 -8.15 -5.78
N LEU A 215 -8.12 -8.05 -4.46
CA LEU A 215 -9.07 -8.88 -3.73
C LEU A 215 -10.43 -8.21 -3.47
N SER A 216 -10.68 -7.00 -3.97
CA SER A 216 -11.91 -6.25 -3.65
C SER A 216 -12.41 -5.28 -4.72
N ALA A 217 -11.69 -5.07 -5.84
CA ALA A 217 -12.12 -4.14 -6.87
C ALA A 217 -13.51 -4.53 -7.44
N CYS A 218 -14.35 -3.54 -7.76
CA CYS A 218 -15.58 -3.83 -8.51
C CYS A 218 -15.19 -4.15 -9.97
N ARG A 219 -15.82 -5.18 -10.55
CA ARG A 219 -15.58 -5.61 -11.94
C ARG A 219 -16.47 -4.84 -12.92
N ASP A 220 -17.55 -4.28 -12.42
CA ASP A 220 -18.67 -3.74 -13.16
C ASP A 220 -19.34 -2.56 -12.42
N GLY A 221 -20.10 -1.74 -13.16
CA GLY A 221 -20.83 -0.58 -12.65
C GLY A 221 -19.97 0.65 -12.34
N ASN A 222 -20.58 1.62 -11.65
CA ASN A 222 -19.99 2.95 -11.39
C ASN A 222 -18.72 2.93 -10.51
N PHE A 223 -18.43 1.80 -9.88
CA PHE A 223 -17.27 1.61 -9.01
C PHE A 223 -16.15 0.80 -9.68
N ALA A 224 -16.32 0.40 -10.95
CA ALA A 224 -15.25 -0.15 -11.77
C ALA A 224 -14.31 1.00 -12.20
N LEU A 225 -13.25 1.20 -11.42
CA LEU A 225 -12.29 2.29 -11.62
C LEU A 225 -11.32 1.99 -12.77
N HIS A 226 -10.75 3.06 -13.33
CA HIS A 226 -9.63 2.96 -14.25
C HIS A 226 -8.33 2.69 -13.47
N GLU A 227 -7.83 1.46 -13.56
CA GLU A 227 -6.73 0.94 -12.78
C GLU A 227 -5.61 0.48 -13.70
N THR A 228 -4.35 0.74 -13.33
CA THR A 228 -3.18 0.32 -14.10
C THR A 228 -2.13 -0.29 -13.17
N SER A 229 -1.54 -1.40 -13.60
CA SER A 229 -0.41 -2.04 -12.92
C SER A 229 0.73 -2.34 -13.88
N ALA A 230 1.96 -2.11 -13.43
CA ALA A 230 3.17 -2.51 -14.14
C ALA A 230 3.64 -3.89 -13.66
N VAL A 231 3.99 -4.74 -14.61
CA VAL A 231 4.55 -6.08 -14.38
C VAL A 231 6.05 -6.04 -14.69
N TYR A 232 6.83 -6.53 -13.74
CA TYR A 232 8.28 -6.69 -13.83
C TYR A 232 8.64 -8.16 -13.76
N GLN A 233 9.43 -8.64 -14.71
CA GLN A 233 9.78 -10.06 -14.84
C GLN A 233 11.28 -10.26 -14.93
N GLY A 234 11.77 -11.32 -14.28
CA GLY A 234 13.16 -11.73 -14.29
C GLY A 234 13.76 -11.89 -12.89
N LYS A 235 14.85 -12.65 -12.80
CA LYS A 235 15.53 -12.95 -11.52
C LYS A 235 16.03 -11.69 -10.80
N HIS A 236 16.28 -10.60 -11.51
CA HIS A 236 16.73 -9.33 -10.94
C HIS A 236 15.68 -8.66 -10.04
N VAL A 237 14.41 -9.01 -10.20
CA VAL A 237 13.31 -8.47 -9.39
C VAL A 237 13.33 -9.06 -7.97
N GLY A 238 14.03 -10.17 -7.74
CA GLY A 238 14.08 -10.85 -6.44
C GLY A 238 14.56 -9.97 -5.28
N SER A 239 15.52 -9.06 -5.50
CA SER A 239 16.00 -8.14 -4.45
C SER A 239 14.95 -7.10 -4.05
N GLU A 240 14.15 -6.64 -5.02
CA GLU A 240 13.04 -5.73 -4.77
C GLU A 240 11.94 -6.44 -3.96
N ILE A 241 11.58 -7.66 -4.38
CA ILE A 241 10.60 -8.50 -3.66
C ILE A 241 11.04 -8.69 -2.21
N GLN A 242 12.30 -9.04 -1.97
CA GLN A 242 12.82 -9.24 -0.61
C GLN A 242 12.69 -7.98 0.25
N THR A 243 12.94 -6.79 -0.33
CA THR A 243 12.83 -5.53 0.40
C THR A 243 11.37 -5.22 0.76
N LEU A 244 10.45 -5.42 -0.18
CA LEU A 244 9.01 -5.25 0.04
C LEU A 244 8.50 -6.22 1.12
N GLU A 245 8.90 -7.48 1.03
CA GLU A 245 8.54 -8.52 2.00
C GLU A 245 9.04 -8.21 3.41
N ASN A 246 10.32 -7.82 3.54
CA ASN A 246 10.88 -7.43 4.84
C ASN A 246 10.13 -6.23 5.45
N SER A 247 9.79 -5.23 4.63
CA SER A 247 9.03 -4.07 5.06
C SER A 247 7.63 -4.42 5.55
N LEU A 248 6.95 -5.39 4.93
CA LEU A 248 5.62 -5.83 5.34
C LEU A 248 5.68 -6.68 6.61
N LYS A 249 6.62 -7.64 6.68
CA LYS A 249 6.79 -8.51 7.85
C LYS A 249 7.10 -7.73 9.12
N ALA A 250 7.88 -6.65 9.02
CA ALA A 250 8.18 -5.76 10.14
C ALA A 250 6.95 -5.02 10.71
N ARG A 251 5.82 -5.01 9.99
CA ARG A 251 4.59 -4.30 10.36
C ARG A 251 3.46 -5.21 10.83
N ILE A 252 3.62 -6.53 10.75
CA ILE A 252 2.63 -7.48 11.25
C ILE A 252 2.47 -7.26 12.76
N ASN A 253 1.22 -7.12 13.23
CA ASN A 253 0.87 -6.95 14.65
C ASN A 253 1.43 -5.68 15.35
N ARG A 254 1.81 -4.63 14.62
CA ARG A 254 2.00 -3.31 15.25
C ARG A 254 0.64 -2.72 15.64
N GLU A 255 0.41 -2.52 16.93
CA GLU A 255 -0.77 -1.79 17.42
C GLU A 255 -0.77 -0.36 16.86
N SER A 256 -1.84 0.04 16.18
CA SER A 256 -2.07 1.46 15.89
C SER A 256 -2.71 2.10 17.13
N TYR A 257 -2.06 3.13 17.66
CA TYR A 257 -2.61 3.90 18.76
C TYR A 257 -3.78 4.76 18.26
N GLN A 258 -5.00 4.43 18.69
CA GLN A 258 -6.13 5.35 18.69
C GLN A 258 -5.84 6.44 19.72
N CYS A 259 -5.57 7.66 19.26
CA CYS A 259 -5.45 8.79 20.16
C CYS A 259 -6.85 9.34 20.42
N ASP A 260 -7.29 9.26 21.67
CA ASP A 260 -8.52 9.86 22.18
C ASP A 260 -8.57 11.36 21.81
N PHE A 261 -9.56 11.77 21.02
CA PHE A 261 -9.70 13.14 20.52
C PHE A 261 -10.02 14.19 21.61
N ALA A 262 -10.11 13.78 22.88
CA ALA A 262 -10.54 14.64 23.98
C ALA A 262 -9.47 15.60 24.54
N LYS A 263 -8.23 15.60 24.04
CA LYS A 263 -7.13 16.42 24.62
C LYS A 263 -6.25 17.19 23.64
N VAL A 264 -6.77 17.62 22.48
CA VAL A 264 -6.05 18.61 21.66
C VAL A 264 -6.63 20.00 21.92
N GLN A 265 -6.01 20.72 22.87
CA GLN A 265 -6.14 22.16 22.97
C GLN A 265 -5.72 22.78 21.63
N ARG A 266 -6.57 23.66 21.08
CA ARG A 266 -6.25 24.48 19.91
C ARG A 266 -4.87 25.13 20.11
N LEU A 267 -3.92 24.78 19.26
CA LEU A 267 -2.79 25.66 19.02
C LEU A 267 -3.34 26.83 18.18
N GLN A 268 -3.35 28.01 18.81
CA GLN A 268 -3.58 29.29 18.14
C GLN A 268 -2.40 29.64 17.24
#